data_AF-A0A450SDL7-F1
#
_entry.id   AF-A0A450SDL7-F1
#
_cell.length_a   1.000
_cell.length_b   1.000
_cell.length_c   1.000
_cell.angle_alpha   90.00
_cell.angle_beta   90.00
_cell.angle_gamma   90.00
#
_symmetry.space_group_name_H-M   'P 1'
#
loop_
_entity.id
_entity.type
_entity.pdbx_description
1 polymer ?
#
loop_
_entity_poly.entity_id
_entity_poly.type
_entity_poly.pdbx_seq_one_letter_code
_entity_poly.pdbx_strand_id
1 'polypeptide(L)'
;MRRIIAIATGAVFLTVAVACTRTTAGQLLYDQQCSACHARGVAGAPIPGNKDAWARRIAKGIEALYASALNGLNTMPPRGGKVGATDEEIKAAVDYMVSRSQ
;
A
#
# COMPACT_ATOMS: atom_id res chain seq x y z
N MET A 1 -47.95 24.91 -19.06
CA MET A 1 -46.57 25.40 -19.25
C MET A 1 -45.70 24.80 -18.14
N ARG A 2 -44.76 23.92 -18.52
CA ARG A 2 -43.37 23.75 -18.01
C ARG A 2 -43.13 24.08 -16.52
N ARG A 3 -42.60 23.22 -15.64
CA ARG A 3 -41.68 22.06 -15.76
C ARG A 3 -41.75 21.20 -14.49
N ILE A 4 -41.81 19.88 -14.66
CA ILE A 4 -41.41 18.90 -13.63
C ILE A 4 -39.87 18.88 -13.64
N ILE A 5 -39.23 19.23 -12.53
CA ILE A 5 -37.78 19.06 -12.35
C ILE A 5 -37.59 17.76 -11.55
N ALA A 6 -37.26 16.68 -12.27
CA ALA A 6 -36.74 15.47 -11.64
C ALA A 6 -35.29 15.75 -11.22
N ILE A 7 -35.03 15.78 -9.91
CA ILE A 7 -33.68 15.82 -9.36
C ILE A 7 -33.22 14.37 -9.21
N ALA A 8 -32.54 13.87 -10.24
CA ALA A 8 -31.70 12.68 -10.13
C ALA A 8 -30.29 13.15 -9.75
N THR A 9 -30.02 13.33 -8.46
CA THR A 9 -28.65 13.55 -7.96
C THR A 9 -28.04 12.21 -7.59
N GLY A 10 -27.21 11.71 -8.50
CA GLY A 10 -26.46 10.48 -8.36
C GLY A 10 -25.42 10.52 -7.25
N ALA A 11 -25.24 9.37 -6.62
CA ALA A 11 -24.20 9.09 -5.65
C ALA A 11 -22.83 9.01 -6.35
N VAL A 12 -21.98 10.03 -6.15
CA VAL A 12 -20.55 9.99 -6.50
C VAL A 12 -19.75 10.60 -5.36
N PHE A 13 -19.70 9.93 -4.20
CA PHE A 13 -18.86 10.34 -3.07
C PHE A 13 -18.07 9.20 -2.42
N LEU A 14 -18.07 7.99 -2.99
CA LEU A 14 -17.54 6.81 -2.30
C LEU A 14 -16.05 6.49 -2.58
N THR A 15 -15.41 7.11 -3.57
CA THR A 15 -14.06 6.67 -4.00
C THR A 15 -12.91 7.21 -3.15
N VAL A 16 -13.03 8.41 -2.58
CA VAL A 16 -11.93 9.03 -1.80
C VAL A 16 -11.77 8.39 -0.41
N ALA A 17 -12.86 7.94 0.20
CA ALA A 17 -12.82 7.32 1.53
C ALA A 17 -11.99 6.02 1.56
N VAL A 18 -12.06 5.22 0.48
CA VAL A 18 -11.41 3.89 0.42
C VAL A 18 -9.89 3.96 0.32
N ALA A 19 -9.33 4.98 -0.32
CA ALA A 19 -7.88 5.14 -0.42
C ALA A 19 -7.27 5.54 0.94
N CYS A 20 -7.91 6.46 1.66
CA CYS A 20 -7.47 6.91 2.98
C CYS A 20 -7.47 5.75 3.99
N THR A 21 -8.51 4.90 3.98
CA THR A 21 -8.59 3.73 4.88
C THR A 21 -7.50 2.69 4.61
N ARG A 22 -7.16 2.43 3.33
CA ARG A 22 -6.03 1.56 2.99
C ARG A 22 -4.71 2.14 3.45
N THR A 23 -4.45 3.43 3.26
CA THR A 23 -3.20 4.05 3.75
C THR A 23 -3.09 3.97 5.27
N THR A 24 -4.17 4.18 6.03
CA THR A 24 -4.16 4.02 7.50
C THR A 24 -3.89 2.57 7.93
N ALA A 25 -4.57 1.59 7.32
CA ALA A 25 -4.33 0.18 7.61
C ALA A 25 -2.91 -0.25 7.23
N GLY A 26 -2.42 0.25 6.09
CA GLY A 26 -1.07 0.00 5.60
C GLY A 26 0.02 0.57 6.51
N GLN A 27 -0.18 1.79 7.01
CA GLN A 27 0.71 2.38 8.01
C GLN A 27 0.73 1.55 9.30
N LEU A 28 -0.43 1.12 9.79
CA LEU A 28 -0.51 0.31 11.01
C LEU A 28 0.26 -1.01 10.87
N LEU A 29 0.08 -1.73 9.75
CA LEU A 29 0.84 -2.97 9.52
C LEU A 29 2.33 -2.69 9.33
N TYR A 30 2.68 -1.60 8.63
CA TYR A 30 4.06 -1.19 8.51
C TYR A 30 4.70 -0.99 9.88
N ASP A 31 4.06 -0.21 10.75
CA ASP A 31 4.59 0.10 12.08
C ASP A 31 4.74 -1.18 12.94
N GLN A 32 3.78 -2.09 12.88
CA GLN A 32 3.77 -3.33 13.67
C GLN A 32 4.74 -4.41 13.20
N GLN A 33 5.00 -4.50 11.89
CA GLN A 33 5.74 -5.63 11.30
C GLN A 33 6.85 -5.19 10.34
N CYS A 34 6.51 -4.39 9.33
CA CYS A 34 7.42 -4.14 8.21
C CYS A 34 8.59 -3.23 8.62
N SER A 35 8.35 -2.31 9.57
CA SER A 35 9.31 -1.34 10.10
C SER A 35 10.56 -2.02 10.68
N ALA A 36 10.43 -3.23 11.23
CA ALA A 36 11.53 -4.00 11.81
C ALA A 36 12.71 -4.16 10.85
N CYS A 37 12.43 -4.29 9.55
CA CYS A 37 13.47 -4.35 8.52
C CYS A 37 13.56 -3.06 7.70
N HIS A 38 12.43 -2.47 7.35
CA HIS A 38 12.37 -1.39 6.38
C HIS A 38 12.69 0.00 6.95
N ALA A 39 12.56 0.22 8.27
CA ALA A 39 12.86 1.55 8.84
C ALA A 39 14.34 1.92 8.75
N ARG A 40 15.23 0.92 8.80
CA ARG A 40 16.69 1.11 8.81
C ARG A 40 17.43 0.33 7.72
N GLY A 41 16.69 -0.35 6.85
CA GLY A 41 17.25 -1.10 5.73
C GLY A 41 18.02 -2.36 6.13
N VAL A 42 17.54 -3.07 7.15
CA VAL A 42 18.13 -4.33 7.62
C VAL A 42 18.24 -5.31 6.45
N ALA A 43 19.41 -5.95 6.32
CA ALA A 43 19.71 -6.87 5.23
C ALA A 43 19.48 -6.29 3.81
N GLY A 44 19.58 -4.97 3.64
CA GLY A 44 19.35 -4.29 2.36
C GLY A 44 17.87 -4.05 2.03
N ALA A 45 16.98 -4.14 3.01
CA ALA A 45 15.57 -3.78 2.83
C ALA A 45 15.42 -2.32 2.33
N PRO A 46 14.55 -2.05 1.34
CA PRO A 46 14.36 -0.69 0.85
C PRO A 46 13.67 0.19 1.90
N ILE A 47 14.32 1.30 2.28
CA ILE A 47 13.81 2.25 3.27
C ILE A 47 12.74 3.15 2.61
N PRO A 48 11.49 3.17 3.09
CA PRO A 48 10.47 4.10 2.59
C PRO A 48 10.93 5.54 2.72
N GLY A 49 10.68 6.37 1.70
CA GLY A 49 11.23 7.73 1.61
C GLY A 49 12.53 7.86 0.84
N ASN A 50 13.27 6.76 0.65
CA ASN A 50 14.44 6.78 -0.23
C ASN A 50 14.01 6.66 -1.70
N LYS A 51 13.73 7.80 -2.35
CA LYS A 51 13.22 7.87 -3.72
C LYS A 51 14.11 7.13 -4.72
N ASP A 52 15.43 7.27 -4.62
CA ASP A 52 16.37 6.62 -5.54
C ASP A 52 16.33 5.09 -5.42
N ALA A 53 16.24 4.58 -4.19
CA ALA A 53 16.10 3.15 -3.95
C ALA A 53 14.76 2.62 -4.46
N TRP A 54 13.69 3.41 -4.38
CA TRP A 54 12.34 3.01 -4.76
C TRP A 54 12.01 3.21 -6.24
N ALA A 55 12.67 4.13 -6.95
CA ALA A 55 12.37 4.44 -8.35
C ALA A 55 12.37 3.19 -9.24
N ARG A 56 13.45 2.38 -9.19
CA ARG A 56 13.53 1.12 -9.96
C ARG A 56 12.55 0.05 -9.52
N ARG A 57 12.05 0.12 -8.28
CA ARG A 57 11.06 -0.83 -7.74
C ARG A 57 9.66 -0.45 -8.21
N ILE A 58 9.31 0.83 -8.08
CA ILE A 58 8.04 1.39 -8.54
C ILE A 58 7.90 1.23 -10.06
N ALA A 59 8.99 1.38 -10.82
CA ALA A 59 8.99 1.15 -12.27
C ALA A 59 8.61 -0.28 -12.70
N LYS A 60 8.67 -1.28 -11.80
CA LYS A 60 8.19 -2.64 -12.08
C LYS A 60 6.66 -2.77 -12.04
N GLY A 61 5.96 -1.73 -11.54
CA GLY A 61 4.52 -1.73 -11.34
C GLY A 61 4.10 -2.28 -9.98
N ILE A 62 2.94 -1.83 -9.52
CA ILE A 62 2.45 -2.11 -8.17
C ILE A 62 2.16 -3.61 -7.94
N GLU A 63 1.63 -4.31 -8.95
CA GLU A 63 1.33 -5.75 -8.86
C GLU A 63 2.59 -6.59 -8.61
N ALA A 64 3.74 -6.21 -9.19
CA ALA A 64 5.01 -6.89 -8.94
C ALA A 64 5.50 -6.68 -7.50
N LEU A 65 5.24 -5.50 -6.93
CA LEU A 65 5.56 -5.21 -5.52
C LEU A 65 4.67 -6.01 -4.57
N TYR A 66 3.37 -6.09 -4.87
CA TYR A 66 2.44 -6.94 -4.13
C TYR A 66 2.85 -8.41 -4.18
N ALA A 67 3.15 -8.94 -5.36
CA ALA A 67 3.58 -10.33 -5.50
C ALA A 67 4.85 -10.62 -4.68
N SER A 68 5.81 -9.69 -4.66
CA SER A 68 7.02 -9.81 -3.84
C SER A 68 6.72 -9.79 -2.34
N ALA A 69 5.79 -8.93 -1.90
CA ALA A 69 5.39 -8.82 -0.49
C ALA A 69 4.59 -10.04 0.00
N LEU A 70 3.68 -10.56 -0.84
CA LEU A 70 2.85 -11.71 -0.52
C LEU A 70 3.65 -13.01 -0.49
N ASN A 71 4.50 -13.21 -1.49
CA ASN A 71 5.23 -14.47 -1.68
C ASN A 71 6.63 -14.49 -1.05
N GLY A 72 7.14 -13.33 -0.62
CA GLY A 72 8.50 -13.17 -0.16
C GLY A 72 9.48 -12.95 -1.31
N LEU A 73 10.63 -12.36 -0.99
CA LEU A 73 11.71 -12.10 -1.95
C LEU A 73 13.05 -11.98 -1.21
N ASN A 74 14.04 -12.76 -1.62
CA ASN A 74 15.34 -12.83 -0.96
C ASN A 74 15.18 -13.11 0.55
N THR A 75 15.73 -12.24 1.41
CA THR A 75 15.63 -12.33 2.88
C THR A 75 14.28 -11.87 3.42
N MET A 76 13.41 -11.26 2.61
CA MET A 76 12.08 -10.86 3.05
C MET A 76 11.13 -12.07 3.04
N PRO A 77 10.60 -12.52 4.19
CA PRO A 77 9.70 -13.66 4.25
C PRO A 77 8.34 -13.36 3.58
N PRO A 78 7.59 -14.41 3.19
CA PRO A 78 6.21 -14.25 2.72
C PRO A 78 5.37 -13.44 3.71
N ARG A 79 4.56 -12.52 3.18
CA ARG A 79 3.73 -11.58 3.96
C ARG A 79 4.51 -10.79 5.03
N GLY A 80 5.81 -10.53 4.79
CA GLY A 80 6.68 -9.84 5.74
C GLY A 80 6.83 -10.57 7.09
N GLY A 81 6.48 -11.86 7.15
CA GLY A 81 6.52 -12.68 8.36
C GLY A 81 5.34 -12.48 9.31
N LYS A 82 4.34 -11.66 8.93
CA LYS A 82 3.13 -11.50 9.75
C LYS A 82 2.21 -12.69 9.56
N VAL A 83 2.17 -13.58 10.55
CA VAL A 83 1.21 -14.69 10.59
C VAL A 83 -0.20 -14.12 10.61
N GLY A 84 -1.06 -14.61 9.72
CA GLY A 84 -2.47 -14.24 9.66
C GLY A 84 -2.78 -12.90 8.97
N ALA A 85 -1.79 -12.18 8.42
CA ALA A 85 -2.07 -11.00 7.61
C ALA A 85 -2.82 -11.38 6.34
N THR A 86 -3.90 -10.64 6.05
CA THR A 86 -4.65 -10.75 4.81
C THR A 86 -3.86 -10.15 3.65
N ASP A 87 -4.23 -10.54 2.42
CA ASP A 87 -3.59 -9.99 1.23
C ASP A 87 -3.84 -8.49 1.10
N GLU A 88 -5.02 -8.04 1.50
CA GLU A 88 -5.41 -6.63 1.50
C GLU A 88 -4.56 -5.81 2.47
N GLU A 89 -4.28 -6.31 3.67
CA GLU A 89 -3.39 -5.63 4.63
C GLU A 89 -1.96 -5.53 4.11
N ILE A 90 -1.45 -6.60 3.49
CA ILE A 90 -0.10 -6.60 2.88
C ILE A 90 -0.03 -5.61 1.73
N LYS A 91 -1.02 -5.60 0.84
CA LYS A 91 -1.11 -4.63 -0.26
C LYS A 91 -1.19 -3.20 0.26
N ALA A 92 -1.99 -2.96 1.29
CA ALA A 92 -2.07 -1.66 1.95
C ALA A 92 -0.72 -1.20 2.53
N ALA A 93 0.06 -2.09 3.15
CA ALA A 93 1.40 -1.76 3.65
C ALA A 93 2.38 -1.42 2.50
N VAL A 94 2.31 -2.15 1.38
CA VAL A 94 3.08 -1.82 0.17
C VAL A 94 2.68 -0.44 -0.37
N ASP A 95 1.37 -0.16 -0.49
CA ASP A 95 0.85 1.14 -0.91
C ASP A 95 1.37 2.27 -0.02
N TYR A 96 1.33 2.07 1.30
CA TYR A 96 1.88 3.02 2.25
C TYR A 96 3.37 3.28 1.95
N MET A 97 4.19 2.25 1.87
CA MET A 97 5.64 2.40 1.62
C MET A 97 5.95 3.05 0.27
N VAL A 98 5.19 2.73 -0.78
CA VAL A 98 5.31 3.36 -2.10
C VAL A 98 4.91 4.83 -2.04
N SER A 99 3.80 5.17 -1.39
CA SER A 99 3.33 6.56 -1.26
C SER A 99 4.34 7.45 -0.53
N ARG A 100 5.11 6.89 0.41
CA ARG A 100 6.19 7.59 1.09
C ARG A 100 7.43 7.79 0.22
N SER A 101 7.52 7.11 -0.92
CA SER A 101 8.75 6.97 -1.73
C SER A 101 8.63 7.47 -3.17
N GLN A 102 7.51 8.09 -3.52
CA GLN A 102 7.34 8.87 -4.76
C GLN A 102 7.89 10.29 -4.59
#